data_AF-Q0IQ67-F1
#
_entry.id   AF-Q0IQ67-F1
#
_cell.length_a   1.000
_cell.length_b   1.000
_cell.length_c   1.000
_cell.angle_alpha   90.00
_cell.angle_beta   90.00
_cell.angle_gamma   90.00
#
_symmetry.space_group_name_H-M   'P 1'
#
loop_
_entity.id
_entity.type
_entity.pdbx_description
1 polymer ?
#
loop_
_entity_poly.entity_id
_entity_poly.type
_entity_poly.pdbx_seq_one_letter_code
_entity_poly.pdbx_strand_id
1 'polypeptide(L)'
;MAARGQQFPTVVTHDCKFLSYSGCTTTKAGIGGPLLCFDGTFVGMNFYDEGVEGTAFLSWCEIREILKYFKTKGAVAEHSHGNPSDVLDWKIAGDDSVHPDRWPVPMPYWTLPEDLVQRKLAAKIRRQEAILC
;
A
#
# COMPACT_ATOMS: atom_id res chain seq x y z
N MET A 1 14.47 5.70 -11.12
CA MET A 1 14.02 4.91 -12.29
C MET A 1 12.50 4.97 -12.34
N ALA A 2 11.91 5.17 -13.52
CA ALA A 2 10.46 5.19 -13.73
C ALA A 2 10.04 3.95 -14.55
N ALA A 3 8.90 3.34 -14.22
CA ALA A 3 8.34 2.19 -14.93
C ALA A 3 7.05 2.59 -15.64
N ARG A 4 6.79 2.02 -16.81
CA ARG A 4 5.60 2.29 -17.63
C ARG A 4 4.58 1.15 -17.45
N GLY A 5 3.29 1.49 -17.45
CA GLY A 5 2.20 0.52 -17.37
C GLY A 5 0.84 1.14 -17.72
N GLN A 6 -0.20 0.31 -17.64
CA GLN A 6 -1.60 0.70 -17.87
C GLN A 6 -2.44 0.31 -16.65
N GLN A 7 -3.47 1.09 -16.31
CA GLN A 7 -4.39 0.73 -15.23
C GLN A 7 -5.32 -0.42 -15.65
N PHE A 8 -5.60 -1.34 -14.75
CA PHE A 8 -6.57 -2.41 -14.96
C PHE A 8 -7.24 -2.79 -13.64
N PRO A 9 -8.51 -3.23 -13.68
CA PRO A 9 -9.17 -3.79 -12.50
C PRO A 9 -8.52 -5.13 -12.13
N THR A 10 -8.15 -5.32 -10.87
CA THR A 10 -7.62 -6.58 -10.34
C THR A 10 -8.18 -6.85 -8.95
N VAL A 11 -8.36 -8.12 -8.63
CA VAL A 11 -8.74 -8.60 -7.30
C VAL A 11 -7.50 -8.57 -6.42
N VAL A 12 -7.54 -7.69 -5.43
CA VAL A 12 -6.48 -7.41 -4.44
C VAL A 12 -6.37 -8.62 -3.50
N THR A 13 -5.16 -9.09 -3.21
CA THR A 13 -4.92 -10.11 -2.16
C THR A 13 -4.89 -9.52 -0.74
N HIS A 14 -5.13 -8.22 -0.62
CA HIS A 14 -4.97 -7.42 0.59
C HIS A 14 -6.26 -6.64 0.84
N ASP A 15 -6.75 -6.62 2.08
CA ASP A 15 -8.10 -6.13 2.46
C ASP A 15 -8.31 -4.61 2.30
N CYS A 16 -7.34 -3.89 1.74
CA CYS A 16 -7.45 -2.45 1.56
C CYS A 16 -8.33 -2.11 0.34
N LYS A 17 -9.64 -1.98 0.57
CA LYS A 17 -10.68 -1.62 -0.42
C LYS A 17 -10.38 -0.32 -1.20
N PHE A 18 -9.43 0.48 -0.73
CA PHE A 18 -9.10 1.81 -1.27
C PHE A 18 -7.89 1.80 -2.21
N LEU A 19 -7.21 0.66 -2.38
CA LEU A 19 -6.09 0.53 -3.32
C LEU A 19 -6.58 0.27 -4.75
N SER A 20 -6.01 1.01 -5.68
CA SER A 20 -6.14 0.78 -7.13
C SER A 20 -4.89 0.11 -7.69
N TYR A 21 -4.96 -0.45 -8.90
CA TYR A 21 -3.84 -1.16 -9.52
C TYR A 21 -3.38 -0.53 -10.83
N SER A 22 -2.06 -0.48 -10.98
CA SER A 22 -1.39 -0.13 -12.23
C SER A 22 -0.55 -1.31 -12.70
N GLY A 23 -0.40 -1.45 -14.01
CA GLY A 23 0.56 -2.36 -14.63
C GLY A 23 2.01 -1.88 -14.56
N CYS A 24 2.27 -0.73 -13.93
CA CYS A 24 3.63 -0.31 -13.64
C CYS A 24 4.22 -1.30 -12.65
N THR A 25 5.47 -1.72 -12.84
CA THR A 25 6.15 -2.58 -11.87
C THR A 25 7.11 -1.75 -11.04
N THR A 26 6.92 -1.78 -9.72
CA THR A 26 7.84 -1.16 -8.76
C THR A 26 8.48 -2.24 -7.90
N THR A 27 9.65 -1.93 -7.33
CA THR A 27 10.23 -2.74 -6.26
C THR A 27 9.74 -2.21 -4.92
N LYS A 28 10.06 -2.91 -3.84
CA LYS A 28 9.82 -2.42 -2.47
C LYS A 28 10.40 -1.03 -2.21
N ALA A 29 11.46 -0.63 -2.92
CA ALA A 29 12.03 0.72 -2.82
C ALA A 29 11.14 1.81 -3.45
N GLY A 30 10.13 1.44 -4.23
CA GLY A 30 9.17 2.36 -4.84
C GLY A 30 8.00 2.76 -3.95
N ILE A 31 7.84 2.13 -2.77
CA ILE A 31 6.79 2.47 -1.80
C ILE A 31 6.88 3.96 -1.44
N GLY A 32 5.73 4.64 -1.42
CA GLY A 32 5.67 6.06 -1.10
C GLY A 32 6.09 6.98 -2.26
N GLY A 33 6.64 6.43 -3.34
CA GLY A 33 6.97 7.19 -4.54
C GLY A 33 5.72 7.58 -5.34
N PRO A 34 5.78 8.64 -6.16
CA PRO A 34 4.64 9.07 -6.96
C PRO A 34 4.36 8.10 -8.12
N LEU A 35 3.07 7.91 -8.41
CA LEU A 35 2.57 7.36 -9.66
C LEU A 35 2.10 8.53 -10.53
N LEU A 36 2.65 8.62 -11.74
CA LEU A 36 2.38 9.71 -12.69
C LEU A 36 1.77 9.18 -13.98
N CYS A 37 0.87 9.96 -14.58
CA CYS A 37 0.46 9.80 -15.97
C CYS A 37 1.56 10.26 -16.94
N PHE A 38 1.43 9.95 -18.24
CA PHE A 38 2.41 10.34 -19.26
C PHE A 38 2.61 11.84 -19.40
N ASP A 39 1.60 12.63 -19.04
CA ASP A 39 1.64 14.09 -19.00
C ASP A 39 2.26 14.66 -17.71
N GLY A 40 2.72 13.79 -16.80
CA GLY A 40 3.26 14.17 -15.50
C GLY A 40 2.20 14.42 -14.43
N THR A 41 0.91 14.23 -14.72
CA THR A 41 -0.16 14.38 -13.74
C THR A 41 -0.02 13.34 -12.62
N PHE A 42 -0.06 13.80 -11.37
CA PHE A 42 -0.02 12.92 -10.19
C PHE A 42 -1.32 12.12 -10.07
N VAL A 43 -1.20 10.80 -10.11
CA VAL A 43 -2.31 9.86 -10.00
C VAL A 43 -2.48 9.36 -8.57
N GLY A 44 -1.38 9.16 -7.86
CA GLY A 44 -1.38 8.56 -6.55
C GLY A 44 0.01 8.20 -6.06
N MET A 45 0.07 7.46 -4.97
CA MET A 45 1.31 7.04 -4.32
C MET A 45 1.44 5.52 -4.41
N ASN A 46 2.61 5.03 -4.83
CA ASN A 46 2.87 3.61 -5.02
C ASN A 46 2.84 2.86 -3.69
N PHE A 47 2.21 1.70 -3.73
CA PHE A 47 2.23 0.65 -2.72
C PHE A 47 2.95 -0.56 -3.29
N TYR A 48 3.44 -1.44 -2.42
CA TYR A 48 4.12 -2.65 -2.84
C TYR A 48 3.35 -3.87 -2.37
N ASP A 49 3.05 -4.74 -3.32
CA ASP A 49 2.38 -6.02 -3.11
C ASP A 49 3.22 -7.08 -3.80
N GLU A 50 3.80 -8.00 -3.01
CA GLU A 50 4.63 -9.10 -3.55
C GLU A 50 3.82 -10.11 -4.36
N GLY A 51 2.50 -10.12 -4.17
CA GLY A 51 1.59 -11.13 -4.69
C GLY A 51 1.02 -10.79 -6.07
N VAL A 52 1.14 -9.56 -6.57
CA VAL A 52 0.42 -9.10 -7.78
C VAL A 52 1.39 -8.58 -8.85
N GLU A 53 1.14 -8.96 -10.12
CA GLU A 53 1.82 -8.34 -11.25
C GLU A 53 1.36 -6.89 -11.41
N GLY A 54 2.29 -5.94 -11.34
CA GLY A 54 2.00 -4.51 -11.36
C GLY A 54 2.36 -3.84 -10.03
N THR A 55 1.62 -2.79 -9.68
CA THR A 55 1.85 -2.00 -8.46
C THR A 55 0.50 -1.43 -8.02
N ALA A 56 0.12 -1.81 -6.81
CA ALA A 56 -0.99 -1.18 -6.10
C ALA A 56 -0.64 0.29 -5.82
N PHE A 57 -1.62 1.17 -5.76
CA PHE A 57 -1.41 2.56 -5.41
C PHE A 57 -2.63 3.12 -4.68
N LEU A 58 -2.39 4.09 -3.80
CA LEU A 58 -3.44 4.88 -3.19
C LEU A 58 -3.69 6.10 -4.07
N SER A 59 -4.93 6.28 -4.51
CA SER A 59 -5.29 7.36 -5.43
C SER A 59 -5.13 8.73 -4.77
N TRP A 60 -4.91 9.75 -5.61
CA TRP A 60 -4.93 11.15 -5.17
C TRP A 60 -6.21 11.54 -4.43
N CYS A 61 -7.37 10.99 -4.83
CA CYS A 61 -8.65 11.27 -4.17
C CYS A 61 -8.62 10.83 -2.70
N GLU A 62 -8.15 9.61 -2.43
CA GLU A 62 -8.05 9.08 -1.07
C GLU A 62 -6.98 9.82 -0.25
N ILE A 63 -5.80 10.06 -0.85
CA ILE A 63 -4.72 10.84 -0.21
C ILE A 63 -5.24 12.21 0.25
N ARG A 64 -6.06 12.87 -0.56
CA ARG A 64 -6.61 14.19 -0.23
C ARG A 64 -7.53 14.14 0.99
N GLU A 65 -8.38 13.11 1.12
CA GLU A 65 -9.26 12.98 2.29
C GLU A 65 -8.46 12.67 3.57
N ILE A 66 -7.42 11.83 3.46
CA ILE A 66 -6.48 11.56 4.56
C ILE A 66 -5.78 12.86 5.01
N LEU A 67 -5.26 13.63 4.06
CA LEU A 67 -4.56 14.88 4.37
C LEU A 67 -5.48 15.95 4.96
N LYS A 68 -6.76 16.01 4.56
CA LYS A 68 -7.75 16.91 5.19
C LYS A 68 -7.92 16.58 6.67
N TYR A 69 -8.01 15.30 7.03
CA TYR A 69 -8.10 14.88 8.42
C TYR A 69 -6.87 15.33 9.22
N PHE A 70 -5.65 15.01 8.75
CA PHE A 70 -4.43 15.38 9.47
C PHE A 70 -4.23 16.89 9.58
N LYS A 71 -4.65 17.67 8.58
CA LYS A 71 -4.67 19.13 8.66
C LYS A 71 -5.52 19.64 9.83
N THR A 72 -6.64 18.98 10.12
CA THR A 72 -7.54 19.35 11.23
C THR A 72 -7.10 18.79 12.59
N LYS A 73 -6.43 17.64 12.63
CA LYS A 73 -6.01 17.00 13.88
C LYS A 73 -4.82 17.71 14.55
N GLY A 74 -3.97 18.39 13.78
CA GLY A 74 -2.75 19.08 14.28
C GLY A 74 -2.97 20.34 15.14
N ALA A 75 -4.21 20.70 15.50
CA ALA A 75 -4.51 21.83 16.37
C ALA A 75 -4.79 21.43 17.84
N VAL A 76 -4.88 20.14 18.15
CA VAL A 76 -5.13 19.67 19.52
C VAL A 76 -3.81 19.18 20.11
N ALA A 77 -3.31 19.88 21.13
CA ALA A 77 -2.13 19.46 21.89
C ALA A 77 -2.39 18.07 22.49
N GLU A 78 -1.74 17.04 21.96
CA GLU A 78 -1.88 15.68 22.48
C GLU A 78 -1.15 15.56 23.83
N HIS A 79 -1.89 15.74 24.93
CA HIS A 79 -1.54 15.21 26.24
C HIS A 79 -2.30 13.91 26.47
N SER A 80 -1.80 12.82 25.89
CA SER A 80 -2.31 11.49 26.19
C SER A 80 -1.13 10.53 26.34
N HIS A 81 -0.61 10.43 27.56
CA HIS A 81 0.21 9.30 28.01
C HIS A 81 -0.68 8.04 28.12
N GLY A 82 -1.11 7.49 27.00
CA GLY A 82 -1.87 6.25 26.92
C GLY A 82 -1.22 5.32 25.91
N ASN A 83 -1.21 4.01 26.19
CA ASN A 83 -0.77 2.99 25.25
C ASN A 83 -1.40 3.25 23.88
N PRO A 84 -0.64 3.19 22.77
CA PRO A 84 -1.19 3.39 21.43
C PRO A 84 -2.22 2.30 21.19
N SER A 85 -3.50 2.64 21.36
CA SER A 85 -4.60 1.75 21.07
C SER A 85 -4.48 1.30 19.61
N ASP A 86 -4.58 0.00 19.35
CA ASP A 86 -4.63 -0.57 17.98
C ASP A 86 -5.93 -0.21 17.22
N VAL A 87 -6.65 0.79 17.71
CA VAL A 87 -7.87 1.36 17.15
C VAL A 87 -7.52 2.66 16.42
N LEU A 88 -7.90 2.73 15.15
CA LEU A 88 -7.71 3.92 14.33
C LEU A 88 -8.48 5.12 14.90
N ASP A 89 -7.79 6.21 15.23
CA ASP A 89 -8.39 7.50 15.57
C ASP A 89 -9.23 8.09 14.43
N TRP A 90 -8.99 7.62 13.19
CA TRP A 90 -9.70 8.03 12.00
C TRP A 90 -9.61 6.98 10.89
N LYS A 91 -10.66 6.91 10.07
CA LYS A 91 -10.79 6.01 8.93
C LYS A 91 -11.37 6.76 7.72
N ILE A 92 -11.10 6.25 6.52
CA ILE A 92 -11.80 6.71 5.31
C ILE A 92 -13.29 6.37 5.45
N ALA A 93 -14.19 7.23 4.95
CA ALA A 93 -15.62 6.95 5.00
C ALA A 93 -15.94 5.66 4.24
N GLY A 94 -16.61 4.71 4.90
CA GLY A 94 -16.90 3.37 4.35
C GLY A 94 -15.79 2.34 4.58
N ASP A 95 -14.75 2.70 5.32
CA ASP A 95 -13.75 1.75 5.81
C ASP A 95 -14.24 1.08 7.10
N ASP A 96 -14.63 -0.18 6.97
CA ASP A 96 -15.10 -1.00 8.08
C ASP A 96 -13.94 -1.69 8.83
N SER A 97 -12.68 -1.46 8.42
CA SER A 97 -11.50 -2.14 8.97
C SER A 97 -11.29 -1.79 10.42
N VAL A 98 -11.27 -2.76 11.32
CA VAL A 98 -11.13 -2.51 12.78
C VAL A 98 -9.72 -2.04 13.12
N HIS A 99 -8.73 -2.53 12.38
CA HIS A 99 -7.32 -2.25 12.55
C HIS A 99 -6.77 -1.46 11.36
N PRO A 100 -5.71 -0.66 11.55
CA PRO A 100 -4.97 -0.14 10.41
C PRO A 100 -4.45 -1.30 9.56
N ASP A 101 -4.49 -1.13 8.25
CA ASP A 101 -3.68 -1.93 7.34
C ASP A 101 -2.20 -1.67 7.66
N ARG A 102 -1.67 -2.43 8.62
CA ARG A 102 -0.26 -2.44 8.97
C ARG A 102 0.42 -3.42 8.04
N TRP A 103 0.96 -2.89 6.95
CA TRP A 103 1.85 -3.71 6.13
C TRP A 103 3.12 -3.99 6.93
N PRO A 104 3.54 -5.26 7.08
CA PRO A 104 4.88 -5.53 7.54
C PRO A 104 5.78 -4.89 6.50
N VAL A 105 6.43 -3.78 6.85
CA VAL A 105 7.58 -3.31 6.10
C VAL A 105 8.70 -4.21 6.62
N PRO A 106 9.18 -5.23 5.86
CA PRO A 106 10.29 -6.03 6.33
C PRO A 106 11.40 -5.07 6.73
N MET A 107 12.02 -5.31 7.89
CA MET A 107 13.20 -4.54 8.28
C MET A 107 14.16 -4.48 7.09
N PRO A 108 14.79 -3.34 6.79
CA PRO A 108 15.81 -3.32 5.76
C PRO A 108 16.91 -4.33 6.17
N TYR A 109 17.09 -5.38 5.37
CA TYR A 109 18.15 -6.37 5.52
C TYR A 109 18.80 -6.60 4.16
N TRP A 110 20.09 -6.92 4.16
CA TRP A 110 20.82 -7.29 2.94
C TRP A 110 20.47 -8.73 2.58
N THR A 111 20.18 -9.00 1.30
CA THR A 111 19.75 -10.31 0.82
C THR A 111 20.59 -10.69 -0.38
N LEU A 112 20.95 -11.97 -0.49
CA LEU A 112 21.60 -12.49 -1.69
C LEU A 112 20.56 -12.65 -2.81
N PRO A 113 20.96 -12.57 -4.10
CA PRO A 113 20.05 -12.72 -5.23
C PRO A 113 19.29 -14.06 -5.25
N GLU A 114 19.89 -15.17 -4.78
CA GLU A 114 19.21 -16.47 -4.75
C GLU A 114 18.02 -16.48 -3.77
N ASP A 115 18.16 -15.81 -2.63
CA ASP A 115 17.12 -15.73 -1.60
C ASP A 115 15.88 -14.96 -2.09
N LEU A 116 16.06 -14.00 -3.00
CA LEU A 116 14.96 -13.26 -3.63
C LEU A 116 14.10 -14.15 -4.51
N VAL A 117 14.71 -15.09 -5.24
CA VAL A 117 14.00 -16.04 -6.10
C VAL A 117 13.15 -16.98 -5.25
N GLN A 118 13.71 -17.53 -4.17
CA GLN A 118 12.98 -18.42 -3.27
C GLN A 118 11.82 -17.72 -2.56
N ARG A 119 12.00 -16.46 -2.12
CA ARG A 119 10.92 -15.69 -1.49
C ARG A 119 9.78 -15.40 -2.45
N LYS A 120 10.07 -15.02 -3.70
CA LYS A 120 9.05 -14.84 -4.73
C LYS A 120 8.28 -16.14 -5.01
N LEU A 121 8.98 -17.28 -5.03
CA LEU A 121 8.36 -18.59 -5.18
C LEU A 121 7.44 -18.92 -3.99
N ALA A 122 7.92 -18.69 -2.76
CA ALA A 122 7.15 -18.92 -1.53
C ALA A 122 5.92 -18.00 -1.43
N ALA A 123 6.04 -16.73 -1.83
CA ALA A 123 4.90 -15.81 -1.92
C ALA A 123 3.85 -16.30 -2.94
N LYS A 124 4.30 -16.83 -4.09
CA LYS A 124 3.44 -17.40 -5.12
C LYS A 124 2.72 -18.67 -4.65
N ILE A 125 3.40 -19.53 -3.89
CA ILE A 125 2.83 -20.76 -3.30
C ILE A 125 1.75 -20.42 -2.25
N ARG A 126 2.06 -19.54 -1.29
CA ARG A 126 1.09 -19.07 -0.27
C ARG A 126 -0.21 -18.54 -0.88
N ARG A 127 -0.14 -17.95 -2.08
CA ARG A 127 -1.29 -17.42 -2.82
C ARG A 127 -2.16 -18.51 -3.44
N GLN A 128 -1.57 -19.60 -3.96
CA GLN A 128 -2.37 -20.72 -4.48
C GLN A 128 -3.22 -21.34 -3.37
N GLU A 129 -2.66 -21.47 -2.18
CA GLU A 129 -3.37 -22.00 -1.02
C GLU A 129 -4.51 -21.07 -0.56
N ALA A 130 -4.31 -19.74 -0.61
CA ALA A 130 -5.32 -18.76 -0.22
C ALA A 130 -6.49 -18.58 -1.22
N ILE A 131 -6.32 -18.94 -2.50
CA ILE A 131 -7.38 -18.87 -3.53
C ILE A 131 -8.26 -20.15 -3.55
N LEU A 132 -7.78 -21.23 -2.94
CA LEU A 132 -8.44 -22.54 -2.90
C LEU A 132 -9.29 -22.77 -1.63
N CYS A 133 -9.42 -21.78 -0.75
CA CYS A 133 -10.29 -21.79 0.43
C CYS A 133 -11.44 -20.80 0.25
#